data_AF-A0A391NYE3-F1
#
_entry.id   AF-A0A391NYE3-F1
#
_cell.length_a   1.000
_cell.length_b   1.000
_cell.length_c   1.000
_cell.angle_alpha   90.00
_cell.angle_beta   90.00
_cell.angle_gamma   90.00
#
_symmetry.space_group_name_H-M   'P 1'
#
loop_
_entity.id
_entity.type
_entity.pdbx_description
1 polymer ?
#
loop_
_entity_poly.entity_id
_entity_poly.type
_entity_poly.pdbx_seq_one_letter_code
_entity_poly.pdbx_strand_id
1 'polypeptide(L)'
;MKIISGKTGSPHVTSHQFRQIMEGIIGDESYIIAGGENLEPELVSNNALKIRSGMLCHHGNVSCVDTGTYDEVELENGSQGMKRIDLVVNRYTRNEETGIESCDWVVLKGTPAESSPTVPEYTVGNLQNGDLVDDCPVFKVELDGIQVTGVMKMLSVLGGNLSDVPGLVSKVSGLSNYTPMLPRKSYSGDFNDMPTGVFVSEISKCTNVPPYSSGMWVVTICYSKVVQITFHIDATIGSRLLAYRNYNSNAWQPWVDINVGFGFSDVWKKGTSNNALLVDLNNPNGENNKTTFVANWNSGTTNLPSDCACGVREVSWVTGPIVMVRITGWTVNTNIPATWVNTYVNGKWLGWSRQTYGTGQLISTGININSNRCSLVEGGYYVQNKMAHIQLKIKITSDLGSKNYWVMLRGFPQPKFAAALAITKYKGSSTAVGAYVDKTTGVASGEILITTAGDPLSANNVYVISGDYVVA
;
A
#
# COMPACT_ATOMS: atom_id res chain seq x y z
N MET A 1 -7.03 -41.62 -12.00
CA MET A 1 -7.36 -40.60 -10.96
C MET A 1 -7.81 -41.34 -9.71
N LYS A 2 -7.25 -41.03 -8.53
CA LYS A 2 -7.57 -41.69 -7.25
C LYS A 2 -8.44 -40.73 -6.41
N ILE A 3 -9.55 -41.21 -5.87
CA ILE A 3 -10.34 -40.45 -4.91
C ILE A 3 -9.64 -40.48 -3.55
N ILE A 4 -9.49 -39.31 -2.90
CA ILE A 4 -8.81 -39.16 -1.60
C ILE A 4 -9.74 -38.63 -0.51
N SER A 5 -10.91 -38.12 -0.87
CA SER A 5 -11.92 -37.59 0.05
C SER A 5 -13.19 -38.45 0.11
N GLY A 6 -13.16 -39.67 -0.46
CA GLY A 6 -14.30 -40.59 -0.54
C GLY A 6 -14.01 -41.95 0.08
N LYS A 7 -15.07 -42.70 0.44
CA LYS A 7 -14.94 -44.03 1.04
C LYS A 7 -14.45 -45.06 0.00
N THR A 8 -13.32 -45.72 0.27
CA THR A 8 -12.74 -46.74 -0.63
C THR A 8 -12.69 -48.14 -0.01
N GLY A 9 -13.14 -48.31 1.23
CA GLY A 9 -13.12 -49.60 1.93
C GLY A 9 -11.79 -49.93 2.63
N SER A 10 -10.75 -49.09 2.46
CA SER A 10 -9.47 -49.19 3.18
C SER A 10 -8.88 -47.80 3.48
N PRO A 11 -7.93 -47.69 4.43
CA PRO A 11 -7.09 -46.50 4.56
C PRO A 11 -6.37 -46.22 3.24
N HIS A 12 -6.47 -45.00 2.72
CA HIS A 12 -6.00 -44.69 1.37
C HIS A 12 -5.50 -43.25 1.18
N VAL A 13 -5.60 -42.41 2.22
CA VAL A 13 -5.06 -41.05 2.25
C VAL A 13 -3.68 -41.11 2.89
N THR A 14 -2.67 -40.64 2.18
CA THR A 14 -1.28 -40.58 2.66
C THR A 14 -1.00 -39.22 3.30
N SER A 15 0.01 -39.12 4.18
CA SER A 15 0.47 -37.84 4.74
C SER A 15 0.85 -36.87 3.63
N HIS A 16 1.52 -37.34 2.57
CA HIS A 16 1.84 -36.56 1.37
C HIS A 16 0.59 -35.93 0.71
N GLN A 17 -0.47 -36.72 0.49
CA GLN A 17 -1.72 -36.20 -0.09
C GLN A 17 -2.41 -35.19 0.83
N PHE A 18 -2.35 -35.40 2.14
CA PHE A 18 -2.90 -34.44 3.09
C PHE A 18 -2.10 -33.13 3.09
N ARG A 19 -0.77 -33.19 3.09
CA ARG A 19 0.10 -32.01 2.97
C ARG A 19 -0.17 -31.22 1.68
N GLN A 20 -0.34 -31.90 0.55
CA GLN A 20 -0.70 -31.25 -0.72
C GLN A 20 -2.03 -30.49 -0.64
N ILE A 21 -3.03 -31.03 0.09
CA ILE A 21 -4.28 -30.31 0.35
C ILE A 21 -3.99 -29.06 1.19
N MET A 22 -3.16 -29.18 2.24
CA MET A 22 -2.80 -28.05 3.10
C MET A 22 -2.02 -26.97 2.35
N GLU A 23 -1.04 -27.33 1.52
CA GLU A 23 -0.32 -26.38 0.65
C GLU A 23 -1.26 -25.64 -0.30
N GLY A 24 -2.23 -26.35 -0.88
CA GLY A 24 -3.23 -25.74 -1.75
C GLY A 24 -4.19 -24.77 -1.04
N ILE A 25 -4.35 -24.89 0.28
CA ILE A 25 -5.25 -24.05 1.10
C ILE A 25 -4.48 -22.90 1.77
N ILE A 26 -3.36 -23.23 2.41
CA ILE A 26 -2.58 -22.35 3.29
C ILE A 26 -1.44 -21.66 2.52
N GLY A 27 -0.88 -22.34 1.52
CA GLY A 27 0.40 -22.00 0.90
C GLY A 27 1.49 -22.98 1.30
N ASP A 28 2.58 -22.97 0.54
CA ASP A 28 3.75 -23.81 0.73
C ASP A 28 4.79 -23.23 1.71
N GLU A 29 4.63 -21.99 2.17
CA GLU A 29 5.52 -21.35 3.15
C GLU A 29 5.22 -21.77 4.61
N SER A 30 5.93 -21.16 5.58
CA SER A 30 5.81 -21.44 7.01
C SER A 30 4.88 -20.47 7.74
N TYR A 31 3.91 -20.99 8.50
CA TYR A 31 2.88 -20.19 9.14
C TYR A 31 2.41 -20.74 10.48
N ILE A 32 2.10 -19.86 11.43
CA ILE A 32 1.30 -20.25 12.59
C ILE A 32 -0.17 -20.17 12.20
N ILE A 33 -0.90 -21.28 12.33
CA ILE A 33 -2.34 -21.33 12.09
C ILE A 33 -3.03 -20.73 13.33
N ALA A 34 -3.88 -19.72 13.12
CA ALA A 34 -4.58 -19.07 14.22
C ALA A 34 -5.43 -20.09 15.02
N GLY A 35 -5.13 -20.22 16.31
CA GLY A 35 -5.74 -21.21 17.20
C GLY A 35 -4.93 -21.39 18.49
N GLY A 36 -5.61 -21.76 19.58
CA GLY A 36 -4.98 -21.83 20.91
C GLY A 36 -4.44 -20.47 21.35
N GLU A 37 -3.18 -20.44 21.77
CA GLU A 37 -2.41 -19.25 22.15
C GLU A 37 -1.40 -18.86 21.05
N ASN A 38 -1.59 -19.34 19.82
CA ASN A 38 -0.78 -19.01 18.64
C ASN A 38 0.74 -19.22 18.83
N LEU A 39 1.14 -20.24 19.61
CA LEU A 39 2.55 -20.50 19.92
C LEU A 39 3.23 -19.26 20.50
N GLU A 40 2.59 -18.55 21.43
CA GLU A 40 3.20 -17.40 22.08
C GLU A 40 4.40 -17.84 22.94
N PRO A 41 5.59 -17.22 22.77
CA PRO A 41 6.75 -17.54 23.59
C PRO A 41 6.65 -16.86 24.95
N GLU A 42 6.95 -17.60 26.01
CA GLU A 42 7.02 -17.09 27.38
C GLU A 42 8.35 -17.47 28.02
N LEU A 43 9.18 -16.47 28.28
CA LEU A 43 10.45 -16.68 28.98
C LEU A 43 10.19 -16.83 30.48
N VAL A 44 10.35 -18.05 31.01
CA VAL A 44 10.09 -18.36 32.43
C VAL A 44 11.32 -18.07 33.27
N SER A 45 12.49 -18.32 32.70
CA SER A 45 13.80 -17.98 33.26
C SER A 45 14.77 -17.74 32.12
N ASN A 46 16.00 -17.30 32.41
CA ASN A 46 17.03 -17.14 31.38
C ASN A 46 17.36 -18.44 30.62
N ASN A 47 16.98 -19.60 31.15
CA ASN A 47 17.34 -20.90 30.62
C ASN A 47 16.13 -21.72 30.15
N ALA A 48 14.91 -21.18 30.22
CA ALA A 48 13.71 -21.94 29.91
C ALA A 48 12.71 -21.05 29.18
N LEU A 49 12.35 -21.47 27.97
CA LEU A 49 11.33 -20.85 27.14
C LEU A 49 10.14 -21.79 27.03
N LYS A 50 8.98 -21.32 27.50
CA LYS A 50 7.71 -21.99 27.27
C LYS A 50 7.13 -21.56 25.94
N ILE A 51 6.61 -22.53 25.19
CA ILE A 51 5.91 -22.33 23.94
C ILE A 51 4.45 -22.69 24.21
N ARG A 52 3.58 -21.67 24.23
CA ARG A 52 2.17 -21.84 24.53
C ARG A 52 1.44 -22.62 23.43
N SER A 53 0.23 -23.07 23.74
CA SER A 53 -0.59 -23.86 22.81
C SER A 53 -0.76 -23.19 21.43
N GLY A 54 -0.86 -23.99 20.36
CA GLY A 54 -1.02 -23.45 19.00
C GLY A 54 -0.67 -24.45 17.91
N MET A 55 -0.87 -24.06 16.64
CA MET A 55 -0.62 -24.89 15.47
C MET A 55 0.35 -24.22 14.51
N LEU A 56 1.23 -25.02 13.90
CA LEU A 56 2.23 -24.61 12.92
C LEU A 56 1.99 -25.38 11.63
N CYS A 57 2.09 -24.72 10.48
CA CYS A 57 2.15 -25.31 9.16
C CYS A 57 3.50 -25.00 8.52
N HIS A 58 4.21 -26.01 8.06
CA HIS A 58 5.49 -25.87 7.33
C HIS A 58 5.52 -26.85 6.18
N HIS A 59 5.59 -26.36 4.94
CA HIS A 59 5.58 -27.19 3.72
C HIS A 59 4.40 -28.21 3.73
N GLY A 60 3.22 -27.72 4.10
CA GLY A 60 1.99 -28.52 4.25
C GLY A 60 1.92 -29.45 5.46
N ASN A 61 3.02 -29.67 6.20
CA ASN A 61 3.00 -30.42 7.46
C ASN A 61 2.43 -29.56 8.58
N VAL A 62 1.47 -30.12 9.32
CA VAL A 62 0.86 -29.46 10.48
C VAL A 62 1.34 -30.13 11.76
N SER A 63 1.93 -29.34 12.66
CA SER A 63 2.31 -29.72 14.01
C SER A 63 1.61 -28.82 15.03
N CYS A 64 1.49 -29.28 16.28
CA CYS A 64 0.78 -28.53 17.31
C CYS A 64 1.37 -28.71 18.72
N VAL A 65 1.20 -27.67 19.53
CA VAL A 65 1.24 -27.75 20.99
C VAL A 65 -0.21 -27.81 21.46
N ASP A 66 -0.57 -28.83 22.23
CA ASP A 66 -1.95 -29.13 22.58
C ASP A 66 -2.64 -27.97 23.31
N THR A 67 -3.93 -27.80 23.04
CA THR A 67 -4.73 -26.70 23.62
C THR A 67 -4.72 -26.75 25.14
N GLY A 68 -4.40 -25.63 25.79
CA GLY A 68 -4.33 -25.54 27.26
C GLY A 68 -3.06 -26.14 27.87
N THR A 69 -2.09 -26.54 27.04
CA THR A 69 -0.76 -27.01 27.45
C THR A 69 0.33 -26.05 26.99
N TYR A 70 1.58 -26.38 27.31
CA TYR A 70 2.76 -25.71 26.80
C TYR A 70 3.87 -26.75 26.62
N ASP A 71 4.71 -26.52 25.62
CA ASP A 71 6.01 -27.18 25.52
C ASP A 71 7.07 -26.29 26.19
N GLU A 72 8.18 -26.89 26.59
CA GLU A 72 9.30 -26.16 27.17
C GLU A 72 10.59 -26.54 26.42
N VAL A 73 11.37 -25.53 26.07
CA VAL A 73 12.70 -25.70 25.50
C VAL A 73 13.75 -25.11 26.43
N GLU A 74 14.82 -25.86 26.65
CA GLU A 74 15.96 -25.41 27.43
C GLU A 74 16.84 -24.47 26.59
N LEU A 75 17.17 -23.31 27.15
CA LEU A 75 18.09 -22.34 26.57
C LEU A 75 19.39 -22.37 27.36
N GLU A 76 20.52 -22.45 26.66
CA GLU A 76 21.81 -22.31 27.31
C GLU A 76 22.12 -20.84 27.60
N ASN A 77 22.74 -20.57 28.75
CA ASN A 77 23.21 -19.23 29.09
C ASN A 77 24.17 -18.67 28.02
N GLY A 78 24.16 -17.33 27.91
CA GLY A 78 25.13 -16.61 27.09
C GLY A 78 26.52 -16.55 27.74
N SER A 79 27.44 -15.83 27.11
CA SER A 79 28.81 -15.65 27.60
C SER A 79 29.04 -14.18 27.96
N GLN A 80 29.70 -13.92 29.09
CA GLN A 80 29.92 -12.55 29.58
C GLN A 80 30.63 -11.70 28.51
N GLY A 81 30.07 -10.51 28.23
CA GLY A 81 30.62 -9.57 27.25
C GLY A 81 30.41 -9.96 25.78
N MET A 82 29.70 -11.05 25.50
CA MET A 82 29.42 -11.54 24.15
C MET A 82 27.93 -11.52 23.85
N LYS A 83 27.60 -11.31 22.58
CA LYS A 83 26.24 -11.44 22.04
C LYS A 83 26.11 -12.77 21.31
N ARG A 84 24.92 -13.37 21.32
CA ARG A 84 24.62 -14.62 20.61
C ARG A 84 23.18 -14.60 20.12
N ILE A 85 22.92 -15.22 18.97
CA ILE A 85 21.56 -15.46 18.48
C ILE A 85 21.37 -16.97 18.42
N ASP A 86 20.33 -17.49 19.05
CA ASP A 86 19.91 -18.87 18.91
C ASP A 86 18.58 -18.92 18.12
N LEU A 87 18.32 -20.04 17.45
CA LEU A 87 17.03 -20.32 16.81
C LEU A 87 16.34 -21.46 17.53
N VAL A 88 15.06 -21.29 17.84
CA VAL A 88 14.18 -22.40 18.22
C VAL A 88 13.42 -22.79 16.96
N VAL A 89 13.72 -23.98 16.45
CA VAL A 89 13.12 -24.53 15.23
C VAL A 89 12.15 -25.65 15.58
N ASN A 90 11.09 -25.79 14.81
CA ASN A 90 10.35 -27.04 14.75
C ASN A 90 11.00 -27.90 13.66
N ARG A 91 11.71 -28.94 14.08
CA ARG A 91 12.42 -29.86 13.18
C ARG A 91 11.52 -31.01 12.80
N TYR A 92 11.20 -31.10 11.53
CA TYR A 92 10.66 -32.32 10.96
C TYR A 92 11.76 -33.35 10.78
N THR A 93 11.46 -34.62 11.11
CA THR A 93 12.28 -35.75 10.71
C THR A 93 11.43 -36.90 10.14
N ARG A 94 12.00 -37.65 9.20
CA ARG A 94 11.45 -38.91 8.71
C ARG A 94 12.51 -39.99 8.78
N ASN A 95 12.19 -41.07 9.46
CA ASN A 95 13.05 -42.25 9.48
C ASN A 95 12.97 -42.97 8.12
N GLU A 96 14.11 -43.14 7.46
CA GLU A 96 14.19 -43.72 6.11
C GLU A 96 13.69 -45.17 6.05
N GLU A 97 13.96 -45.97 7.08
CA GLU A 97 13.65 -47.40 7.11
C GLU A 97 12.16 -47.67 7.44
N THR A 98 11.61 -46.95 8.40
CA THR A 98 10.26 -47.17 8.93
C THR A 98 9.22 -46.22 8.32
N GLY A 99 9.67 -45.12 7.72
CA GLY A 99 8.81 -44.05 7.20
C GLY A 99 8.07 -43.26 8.27
N ILE A 100 8.39 -43.45 9.56
CA ILE A 100 7.79 -42.72 10.67
C ILE A 100 8.30 -41.27 10.65
N GLU A 101 7.37 -40.33 10.80
CA GLU A 101 7.58 -38.90 10.74
C GLU A 101 7.37 -38.27 12.13
N SER A 102 8.22 -37.33 12.55
CA SER A 102 8.07 -36.56 13.80
C SER A 102 8.35 -35.07 13.57
N CYS A 103 7.86 -34.25 14.51
CA CYS A 103 8.16 -32.83 14.62
C CYS A 103 8.55 -32.54 16.05
N ASP A 104 9.74 -31.99 16.26
CA ASP A 104 10.32 -31.78 17.58
C ASP A 104 10.92 -30.37 17.69
N TRP A 105 10.81 -29.75 18.87
CA TRP A 105 11.50 -28.49 19.13
C TRP A 105 13.00 -28.70 19.29
N VAL A 106 13.79 -27.96 18.51
CA VAL A 106 15.26 -27.99 18.57
C VAL A 106 15.81 -26.59 18.71
N VAL A 107 16.72 -26.40 19.67
CA VAL A 107 17.45 -25.13 19.82
C VAL A 107 18.76 -25.22 19.05
N LEU A 108 18.87 -24.45 17.97
CA LEU A 108 20.10 -24.28 17.21
C LEU A 108 20.88 -23.12 17.82
N LYS A 109 22.02 -23.44 18.42
CA LYS A 109 22.86 -22.47 19.11
C LYS A 109 23.73 -21.69 18.11
N GLY A 110 23.73 -20.37 18.22
CA GLY A 110 24.61 -19.52 17.44
C GLY A 110 26.04 -19.48 17.98
N THR A 111 26.91 -18.80 17.23
CA THR A 111 28.28 -18.54 17.65
C THR A 111 28.35 -17.21 18.41
N PRO A 112 28.88 -17.16 19.64
CA PRO A 112 29.07 -15.89 20.36
C PRO A 112 29.99 -14.92 19.61
N ALA A 113 29.61 -13.64 19.58
CA ALA A 113 30.39 -12.55 18.97
C ALA A 113 30.33 -11.27 19.80
N GLU A 114 31.36 -10.43 19.78
CA GLU A 114 31.43 -9.22 20.62
C GLU A 114 30.37 -8.17 20.27
N SER A 115 29.90 -8.10 19.03
CA SER A 115 28.96 -7.04 18.60
C SER A 115 27.97 -7.42 17.50
N SER A 116 28.33 -8.36 16.62
CA SER A 116 27.53 -8.73 15.44
C SER A 116 27.33 -10.25 15.37
N PRO A 117 26.49 -10.84 16.25
CA PRO A 117 26.23 -12.27 16.23
C PRO A 117 25.52 -12.67 14.93
N THR A 118 25.89 -13.81 14.37
CA THR A 118 25.25 -14.38 13.19
C THR A 118 24.12 -15.32 13.61
N VAL A 119 23.08 -15.40 12.77
CA VAL A 119 22.02 -16.39 12.92
C VAL A 119 22.61 -17.78 12.59
N PRO A 120 22.38 -18.81 13.40
CA PRO A 120 22.86 -20.16 13.12
C PRO A 120 22.23 -20.70 11.84
N GLU A 121 22.99 -21.53 11.11
CA GLU A 121 22.46 -22.26 9.96
C GLU A 121 21.46 -23.33 10.41
N TYR A 122 20.49 -23.62 9.55
CA TYR A 122 19.45 -24.63 9.75
C TYR A 122 19.21 -25.37 8.45
N THR A 123 18.62 -26.57 8.54
CA THR A 123 18.41 -27.44 7.37
C THR A 123 17.16 -27.00 6.63
N VAL A 124 17.31 -26.46 5.42
CA VAL A 124 16.18 -26.16 4.54
C VAL A 124 15.93 -27.38 3.65
N GLY A 125 14.85 -28.11 3.92
CA GLY A 125 14.39 -29.24 3.13
C GLY A 125 13.04 -28.97 2.47
N ASN A 126 12.44 -30.02 1.94
CA ASN A 126 11.04 -30.05 1.53
C ASN A 126 10.51 -31.49 1.60
N LEU A 127 9.54 -31.71 2.50
CA LEU A 127 8.92 -33.01 2.74
C LEU A 127 8.23 -33.60 1.50
N GLN A 128 7.79 -32.75 0.56
CA GLN A 128 7.17 -33.17 -0.70
C GLN A 128 8.20 -33.76 -1.67
N ASN A 129 9.46 -33.33 -1.58
CA ASN A 129 10.57 -33.88 -2.34
C ASN A 129 11.12 -35.17 -1.71
N GLY A 130 10.63 -35.53 -0.52
CA GLY A 130 11.04 -36.72 0.21
C GLY A 130 12.23 -36.50 1.14
N ASP A 131 12.59 -35.25 1.44
CA ASP A 131 13.69 -34.93 2.35
C ASP A 131 13.42 -35.48 3.75
N LEU A 132 14.48 -35.98 4.40
CA LEU A 132 14.40 -36.65 5.69
C LEU A 132 14.40 -35.70 6.88
N VAL A 133 14.87 -34.47 6.70
CA VAL A 133 14.96 -33.43 7.73
C VAL A 133 14.60 -32.08 7.14
N ASP A 134 13.80 -31.31 7.86
CA ASP A 134 13.41 -29.95 7.46
C ASP A 134 13.21 -29.08 8.71
N ASP A 135 13.92 -27.95 8.80
CA ASP A 135 13.90 -27.05 9.94
C ASP A 135 13.03 -25.83 9.67
N CYS A 136 11.98 -25.66 10.46
CA CYS A 136 11.16 -24.46 10.45
C CYS A 136 11.59 -23.51 11.58
N PRO A 137 12.32 -22.41 11.33
CA PRO A 137 12.68 -21.46 12.37
C PRO A 137 11.47 -20.68 12.89
N VAL A 138 11.09 -20.93 14.15
CA VAL A 138 9.88 -20.33 14.75
C VAL A 138 10.21 -19.13 15.63
N PHE A 139 11.27 -19.22 16.43
CA PHE A 139 11.71 -18.13 17.31
C PHE A 139 13.20 -17.82 17.14
N LYS A 140 13.51 -16.52 17.20
CA LYS A 140 14.86 -15.99 17.33
C LYS A 140 15.06 -15.56 18.78
N VAL A 141 16.07 -16.13 19.44
CA VAL A 141 16.43 -15.79 20.82
C VAL A 141 17.72 -14.98 20.78
N GLU A 142 17.69 -13.77 21.32
CA GLU A 142 18.84 -12.88 21.41
C GLU A 142 19.40 -12.88 22.84
N LEU A 143 20.72 -13.05 22.95
CA LEU A 143 21.45 -13.01 24.20
C LEU A 143 22.49 -11.88 24.17
N ASP A 144 22.60 -11.15 25.28
CA ASP A 144 23.65 -10.15 25.52
C ASP A 144 24.24 -10.39 26.91
N GLY A 145 25.52 -10.77 26.95
CA GLY A 145 26.14 -11.28 28.15
C GLY A 145 25.58 -12.66 28.52
N ILE A 146 25.23 -12.87 29.78
CA ILE A 146 24.74 -14.17 30.30
C ILE A 146 23.24 -14.34 30.06
N GLN A 147 22.51 -13.25 29.82
CA GLN A 147 21.06 -13.20 29.88
C GLN A 147 20.44 -13.22 28.47
N VAL A 148 19.20 -13.72 28.40
CA VAL A 148 18.35 -13.55 27.22
C VAL A 148 17.79 -12.12 27.23
N THR A 149 17.99 -11.37 26.16
CA THR A 149 17.51 -10.00 26.00
C THR A 149 16.22 -9.89 25.20
N GLY A 150 15.89 -10.91 24.40
CA GLY A 150 14.64 -10.92 23.63
C GLY A 150 14.36 -12.26 22.97
N VAL A 151 13.06 -12.57 22.84
CA VAL A 151 12.57 -13.70 22.05
C VAL A 151 11.60 -13.14 21.01
N MET A 152 11.95 -13.31 19.73
CA MET A 152 11.17 -12.80 18.61
C MET A 152 10.56 -13.96 17.84
N LYS A 153 9.23 -13.93 17.69
CA LYS A 153 8.49 -14.84 16.81
C LYS A 153 8.80 -14.49 15.35
N MET A 154 9.26 -15.46 14.58
CA MET A 154 9.70 -15.29 13.19
C MET A 154 8.58 -15.56 12.18
N LEU A 155 7.59 -16.37 12.58
CA LEU A 155 6.49 -16.76 11.71
C LEU A 155 5.31 -15.81 11.82
N SER A 156 4.67 -15.58 10.69
CA SER A 156 3.40 -14.86 10.66
C SER A 156 2.28 -15.76 11.16
N VAL A 157 1.43 -15.22 12.01
CA VAL A 157 0.15 -15.86 12.37
C VAL A 157 -0.82 -15.59 11.22
N LEU A 158 -1.34 -16.66 10.61
CA LEU A 158 -2.41 -16.58 9.63
C LEU A 158 -3.72 -16.20 10.33
N GLY A 159 -3.90 -14.89 10.52
CA GLY A 159 -5.14 -14.30 11.00
C GLY A 159 -6.16 -14.23 9.87
N GLY A 160 -7.04 -15.23 9.80
CA GLY A 160 -8.24 -15.14 8.98
C GLY A 160 -8.93 -16.47 8.77
N ASN A 161 -10.20 -16.56 9.14
CA ASN A 161 -11.10 -17.50 8.47
C ASN A 161 -11.26 -17.08 7.00
N LEU A 162 -11.73 -17.95 6.10
CA LEU A 162 -12.18 -17.52 4.76
C LEU A 162 -13.27 -16.41 4.81
N SER A 163 -13.91 -16.21 5.97
CA SER A 163 -14.81 -15.09 6.23
C SER A 163 -14.10 -13.73 6.38
N ASP A 164 -12.79 -13.72 6.59
CA ASP A 164 -11.94 -12.53 6.80
C ASP A 164 -11.22 -12.09 5.52
N VAL A 165 -11.52 -12.73 4.38
CA VAL A 165 -11.18 -12.24 3.04
C VAL A 165 -11.57 -10.75 2.84
N PRO A 166 -12.70 -10.23 3.37
CA PRO A 166 -12.98 -8.79 3.39
C PRO A 166 -11.94 -7.95 4.16
N GLY A 167 -11.29 -8.52 5.17
CA GLY A 167 -10.19 -7.91 5.92
C GLY A 167 -8.85 -7.91 5.16
N LEU A 168 -8.57 -8.91 4.32
CA LEU A 168 -7.41 -8.88 3.42
C LEU A 168 -7.56 -7.82 2.31
N VAL A 169 -8.80 -7.57 1.85
CA VAL A 169 -9.14 -6.42 1.00
C VAL A 169 -8.81 -5.08 1.70
N SER A 170 -8.88 -5.04 3.04
CA SER A 170 -8.48 -3.84 3.79
C SER A 170 -6.95 -3.61 3.85
N LYS A 171 -6.10 -4.63 3.68
CA LYS A 171 -4.63 -4.43 3.54
C LYS A 171 -4.24 -4.02 2.12
N VAL A 172 -5.02 -4.45 1.11
CA VAL A 172 -5.00 -3.89 -0.25
C VAL A 172 -5.55 -2.45 -0.27
N SER A 173 -6.23 -2.00 0.79
CA SER A 173 -6.75 -0.63 0.87
C SER A 173 -5.71 0.47 1.00
N GLY A 174 -4.44 0.14 1.25
CA GLY A 174 -3.34 1.10 1.08
C GLY A 174 -3.15 1.51 -0.39
N LEU A 175 -3.49 0.64 -1.34
CA LEU A 175 -3.44 0.91 -2.78
C LEU A 175 -4.81 1.28 -3.37
N SER A 176 -5.92 0.76 -2.83
CA SER A 176 -7.27 1.15 -3.28
C SER A 176 -7.73 2.51 -2.73
N ASN A 177 -7.05 3.04 -1.71
CA ASN A 177 -7.16 4.43 -1.27
C ASN A 177 -6.13 5.37 -1.93
N TYR A 178 -5.28 4.87 -2.83
CA TYR A 178 -4.55 5.76 -3.73
C TYR A 178 -5.54 6.32 -4.75
N THR A 179 -6.22 7.38 -4.35
CA THR A 179 -6.79 8.32 -5.31
C THR A 179 -5.58 9.06 -5.90
N PRO A 180 -5.33 9.00 -7.22
CA PRO A 180 -4.37 9.91 -7.83
C PRO A 180 -4.76 11.32 -7.37
N MET A 181 -3.88 12.00 -6.65
CA MET A 181 -4.14 13.33 -6.10
C MET A 181 -4.32 14.31 -7.26
N LEU A 182 -5.54 14.43 -7.77
CA LEU A 182 -5.99 15.61 -8.50
C LEU A 182 -6.34 16.66 -7.45
N PRO A 183 -5.67 17.82 -7.39
CA PRO A 183 -6.19 18.92 -6.60
C PRO A 183 -7.25 19.66 -7.43
N ARG A 184 -8.51 19.59 -6.99
CA ARG A 184 -9.40 20.75 -6.77
C ARG A 184 -10.84 20.29 -6.58
N LYS A 185 -11.23 20.12 -5.32
CA LYS A 185 -12.55 20.60 -4.90
C LYS A 185 -12.30 21.86 -4.08
N SER A 186 -12.97 22.96 -4.43
CA SER A 186 -13.21 24.01 -3.45
C SER A 186 -14.03 23.36 -2.33
N TYR A 187 -13.46 23.30 -1.13
CA TYR A 187 -14.21 22.79 0.02
C TYR A 187 -14.83 23.97 0.77
N SER A 188 -16.12 23.84 1.03
CA SER A 188 -16.91 24.73 1.87
C SER A 188 -17.79 23.84 2.73
N GLY A 189 -17.64 23.92 4.05
CA GLY A 189 -18.30 23.00 4.98
C GLY A 189 -17.48 22.76 6.24
N ASP A 190 -17.87 21.75 6.99
CA ASP A 190 -17.26 21.38 8.26
C ASP A 190 -16.01 20.51 8.05
N PHE A 191 -14.84 20.98 8.50
CA PHE A 191 -13.61 20.19 8.38
C PHE A 191 -13.72 18.83 9.09
N ASN A 192 -14.62 18.62 10.04
CA ASN A 192 -14.86 17.31 10.65
C ASN A 192 -15.41 16.27 9.64
N ASP A 193 -16.14 16.74 8.63
CA ASP A 193 -16.80 15.91 7.61
C ASP A 193 -16.01 15.85 6.29
N MET A 194 -14.78 16.34 6.31
CA MET A 194 -13.95 16.44 5.12
C MET A 194 -13.57 15.04 4.58
N PRO A 195 -13.85 14.73 3.31
CA PRO A 195 -13.49 13.45 2.72
C PRO A 195 -11.98 13.33 2.53
N THR A 196 -11.49 12.11 2.34
CA THR A 196 -10.06 11.87 2.05
C THR A 196 -9.66 12.56 0.73
N GLY A 197 -8.56 13.31 0.73
CA GLY A 197 -8.04 14.02 -0.45
C GLY A 197 -7.36 15.36 -0.14
N VAL A 198 -7.07 16.13 -1.20
CA VAL A 198 -6.48 17.47 -1.11
C VAL A 198 -7.49 18.53 -1.56
N PHE A 199 -7.68 19.54 -0.73
CA PHE A 199 -8.69 20.58 -0.95
C PHE A 199 -8.10 21.97 -0.77
N VAL A 200 -8.67 22.92 -1.49
CA VAL A 200 -8.45 24.34 -1.24
C VAL A 200 -9.72 24.89 -0.62
N SER A 201 -9.59 25.45 0.58
CA SER A 201 -10.72 25.94 1.38
C SER A 201 -10.57 27.44 1.59
N GLU A 202 -11.66 28.16 1.32
CA GLU A 202 -11.80 29.53 1.79
C GLU A 202 -12.33 29.45 3.22
N ILE A 203 -11.51 29.89 4.19
CA ILE A 203 -11.81 29.67 5.62
C ILE A 203 -13.13 30.34 6.01
N SER A 204 -13.44 31.49 5.39
CA SER A 204 -14.70 32.23 5.58
C SER A 204 -15.95 31.38 5.31
N LYS A 205 -15.82 30.28 4.56
CA LYS A 205 -16.90 29.36 4.16
C LYS A 205 -16.82 28.00 4.85
N CYS A 206 -15.99 27.86 5.87
CA CYS A 206 -15.72 26.59 6.54
C CYS A 206 -15.92 26.69 8.06
N THR A 207 -16.33 25.57 8.67
CA THR A 207 -16.47 25.43 10.14
C THR A 207 -15.48 24.40 10.68
N ASN A 208 -15.22 24.44 12.00
CA ASN A 208 -14.19 23.62 12.67
C ASN A 208 -12.80 23.71 12.03
N VAL A 209 -12.50 24.87 11.45
CA VAL A 209 -11.18 25.27 10.99
C VAL A 209 -10.26 25.59 12.17
N PRO A 210 -8.93 25.62 11.97
CA PRO A 210 -8.00 26.06 13.01
C PRO A 210 -8.35 27.49 13.52
N PRO A 211 -8.15 27.81 14.82
CA PRO A 211 -8.59 29.06 15.44
C PRO A 211 -8.04 30.36 14.80
N TYR A 212 -6.90 30.28 14.12
CA TYR A 212 -6.08 31.43 13.67
C TYR A 212 -6.24 31.73 12.18
N SER A 213 -7.26 31.11 11.57
CA SER A 213 -7.43 31.00 10.13
C SER A 213 -8.11 32.22 9.48
N SER A 214 -8.52 33.24 10.23
CA SER A 214 -9.39 34.30 9.68
C SER A 214 -8.74 35.04 8.49
N GLY A 215 -9.43 35.04 7.34
CA GLY A 215 -9.02 35.78 6.13
C GLY A 215 -8.00 35.09 5.20
N MET A 216 -7.61 33.83 5.46
CA MET A 216 -6.60 33.12 4.66
C MET A 216 -7.22 32.10 3.67
N TRP A 217 -6.40 31.63 2.72
CA TRP A 217 -6.69 30.41 1.94
C TRP A 217 -5.95 29.22 2.57
N VAL A 218 -6.59 28.05 2.64
CA VAL A 218 -5.97 26.83 3.17
C VAL A 218 -5.89 25.76 2.12
N VAL A 219 -4.75 25.08 2.07
CA VAL A 219 -4.66 23.75 1.47
C VAL A 219 -4.80 22.73 2.60
N THR A 220 -5.79 21.84 2.51
CA THR A 220 -5.97 20.78 3.51
C THR A 220 -5.75 19.43 2.87
N ILE A 221 -4.88 18.63 3.47
CA ILE A 221 -4.77 17.20 3.22
C ILE A 221 -5.59 16.51 4.30
N CYS A 222 -6.62 15.79 3.89
CA CYS A 222 -7.45 15.02 4.79
C CYS A 222 -7.27 13.53 4.50
N TYR A 223 -7.00 12.76 5.53
CA TYR A 223 -7.28 11.33 5.60
C TYR A 223 -8.46 11.17 6.55
N SER A 224 -9.64 10.93 5.99
CA SER A 224 -10.89 10.94 6.75
C SER A 224 -10.82 9.95 7.90
N LYS A 225 -11.17 10.41 9.11
CA LYS A 225 -11.10 9.65 10.36
C LYS A 225 -9.70 9.11 10.71
N VAL A 226 -8.64 9.76 10.22
CA VAL A 226 -7.24 9.43 10.57
C VAL A 226 -6.48 10.69 10.96
N VAL A 227 -6.26 11.60 10.02
CA VAL A 227 -5.44 12.81 10.24
C VAL A 227 -5.83 13.92 9.26
N GLN A 228 -5.72 15.16 9.71
CA GLN A 228 -5.82 16.34 8.87
C GLN A 228 -4.61 17.24 9.06
N ILE A 229 -4.12 17.78 7.94
CA ILE A 229 -2.99 18.71 7.89
C ILE A 229 -3.41 19.91 7.05
N THR A 230 -3.28 21.11 7.60
CA THR A 230 -3.71 22.36 6.96
C THR A 230 -2.54 23.33 6.79
N PHE A 231 -2.38 23.82 5.56
CA PHE A 231 -1.38 24.82 5.20
C PHE A 231 -2.08 26.16 5.00
N HIS A 232 -1.84 27.15 5.87
CA HIS A 232 -2.43 28.48 5.74
C HIS A 232 -1.53 29.40 4.92
N ILE A 233 -2.10 30.05 3.91
CA ILE A 233 -1.40 30.92 2.97
C ILE A 233 -1.85 32.38 3.18
N ASP A 234 -0.92 33.25 3.58
CA ASP A 234 -1.07 34.72 3.59
C ASP A 234 -0.41 35.26 2.31
N ALA A 235 -1.18 35.98 1.49
CA ALA A 235 -0.72 36.54 0.22
C ALA A 235 0.34 37.65 0.39
N THR A 236 0.52 38.18 1.60
CA THR A 236 1.30 39.39 1.84
C THR A 236 2.72 39.08 2.32
N ILE A 237 2.97 37.91 2.94
CA ILE A 237 4.24 37.66 3.66
C ILE A 237 4.73 36.20 3.60
N GLY A 238 4.20 35.39 2.68
CA GLY A 238 4.53 33.96 2.57
C GLY A 238 3.86 33.12 3.66
N SER A 239 3.75 31.81 3.43
CA SER A 239 3.07 30.85 4.32
C SER A 239 3.63 30.87 5.75
N ARG A 240 2.77 31.10 6.76
CA ARG A 240 3.19 31.33 8.16
C ARG A 240 2.68 30.31 9.18
N LEU A 241 1.67 29.50 8.86
CA LEU A 241 0.97 28.68 9.85
C LEU A 241 0.63 27.29 9.29
N LEU A 242 1.15 26.26 9.94
CA LEU A 242 0.81 24.85 9.73
C LEU A 242 0.05 24.37 10.98
N ALA A 243 -1.08 23.69 10.79
CA ALA A 243 -1.81 23.04 11.87
C ALA A 243 -2.17 21.61 11.49
N TYR A 244 -2.30 20.75 12.49
CA TYR A 244 -2.74 19.38 12.29
C TYR A 244 -3.67 18.91 13.40
N ARG A 245 -4.39 17.82 13.16
CA ARG A 245 -5.14 17.09 14.18
C ARG A 245 -5.33 15.63 13.78
N ASN A 246 -5.42 14.76 14.79
CA ASN A 246 -5.66 13.33 14.62
C ASN A 246 -7.12 12.97 14.94
N TYR A 247 -7.57 11.83 14.44
CA TYR A 247 -8.86 11.25 14.79
C TYR A 247 -8.65 10.06 15.72
N ASN A 248 -9.10 10.17 16.97
CA ASN A 248 -8.96 9.15 18.01
C ASN A 248 -10.26 9.02 18.80
N SER A 249 -10.56 7.82 19.30
CA SER A 249 -11.75 7.55 20.14
C SER A 249 -13.06 8.06 19.52
N ASN A 250 -13.23 7.83 18.21
CA ASN A 250 -14.38 8.28 17.41
C ASN A 250 -14.61 9.80 17.36
N ALA A 251 -13.59 10.61 17.65
CA ALA A 251 -13.67 12.06 17.58
C ALA A 251 -12.40 12.71 17.02
N TRP A 252 -12.56 13.85 16.34
CA TRP A 252 -11.43 14.70 15.98
C TRP A 252 -10.87 15.35 17.23
N GLN A 253 -9.56 15.21 17.42
CA GLN A 253 -8.86 15.93 18.48
C GLN A 253 -8.80 17.43 18.15
N PRO A 254 -8.61 18.32 19.15
CA PRO A 254 -8.41 19.74 18.92
C PRO A 254 -7.27 20.01 17.93
N TRP A 255 -7.36 21.11 17.18
CA TRP A 255 -6.28 21.56 16.32
C TRP A 255 -5.03 21.88 17.13
N VAL A 256 -3.90 21.40 16.66
CA VAL A 256 -2.58 21.70 17.22
C VAL A 256 -1.84 22.61 16.25
N ASP A 257 -1.50 23.80 16.75
CA ASP A 257 -0.62 24.75 16.09
C ASP A 257 0.84 24.33 16.21
N ILE A 258 1.61 24.59 15.15
CA ILE A 258 3.04 24.27 15.14
C ILE A 258 3.90 25.48 15.59
N ASN A 259 3.31 26.60 15.99
CA ASN A 259 4.04 27.82 16.39
C ASN A 259 4.18 28.01 17.92
N VAL A 260 4.91 27.12 18.61
CA VAL A 260 5.98 27.41 19.60
C VAL A 260 6.69 26.07 19.85
N GLY A 261 7.94 25.91 19.43
CA GLY A 261 8.76 24.76 19.83
C GLY A 261 8.56 23.43 19.07
N PHE A 262 7.72 23.39 18.03
CA PHE A 262 7.81 22.33 17.02
C PHE A 262 8.73 22.80 15.90
N GLY A 263 10.03 22.56 16.08
CA GLY A 263 10.99 22.78 15.02
C GLY A 263 10.63 21.94 13.80
N PHE A 264 10.85 22.50 12.61
CA PHE A 264 10.83 21.81 11.32
C PHE A 264 11.60 20.47 11.32
N SER A 265 12.42 20.18 12.34
CA SER A 265 13.23 18.97 12.51
C SER A 265 12.48 17.64 12.39
N ASP A 266 11.17 17.54 12.62
CA ASP A 266 10.48 16.23 12.55
C ASP A 266 9.80 15.94 11.21
N VAL A 267 9.47 16.98 10.41
CA VAL A 267 9.26 16.84 8.95
C VAL A 267 10.63 16.68 8.25
N TRP A 268 11.69 17.26 8.84
CA TRP A 268 13.06 17.14 8.34
C TRP A 268 13.71 15.77 8.64
N LYS A 269 13.33 15.07 9.73
CA LYS A 269 13.88 13.75 10.07
C LYS A 269 13.39 12.60 9.19
N LYS A 270 12.34 12.79 8.38
CA LYS A 270 11.86 11.76 7.44
C LYS A 270 11.57 12.26 6.01
N GLY A 271 12.33 13.26 5.57
CA GLY A 271 12.75 13.36 4.18
C GLY A 271 12.46 14.69 3.50
N THR A 272 13.38 15.65 3.61
CA THR A 272 13.68 16.50 2.46
C THR A 272 14.51 15.66 1.49
N SER A 273 14.13 15.63 0.21
CA SER A 273 14.96 14.95 -0.79
C SER A 273 15.85 15.97 -1.49
N ASN A 274 17.16 15.74 -1.44
CA ASN A 274 18.12 16.49 -2.26
C ASN A 274 18.19 15.95 -3.69
N ASN A 275 17.36 14.96 -4.04
CA ASN A 275 17.21 14.49 -5.41
C ASN A 275 15.73 14.24 -5.70
N ALA A 276 15.14 15.11 -6.51
CA ALA A 276 13.72 15.04 -6.82
C ALA A 276 13.31 13.72 -7.51
N LEU A 277 14.24 13.05 -8.19
CA LEU A 277 14.00 11.77 -8.89
C LEU A 277 14.50 10.54 -8.13
N LEU A 278 14.87 10.67 -6.85
CA LEU A 278 15.30 9.53 -6.03
C LEU A 278 14.15 8.56 -5.78
N VAL A 279 14.24 7.36 -6.32
CA VAL A 279 13.20 6.32 -6.24
C VAL A 279 13.87 4.99 -5.91
N ASP A 280 13.25 4.20 -5.04
CA ASP A 280 13.56 2.78 -4.87
C ASP A 280 12.71 1.96 -5.86
N LEU A 281 13.33 1.43 -6.91
CA LEU A 281 12.64 0.67 -7.95
C LEU A 281 12.35 -0.79 -7.56
N ASN A 282 12.84 -1.26 -6.42
CA ASN A 282 12.67 -2.64 -5.97
C ASN A 282 11.63 -2.73 -4.85
N ASN A 283 11.43 -1.63 -4.10
CA ASN A 283 10.46 -1.59 -3.01
C ASN A 283 9.50 -0.39 -3.15
N PRO A 284 8.24 -0.60 -3.55
CA PRO A 284 7.27 0.49 -3.67
C PRO A 284 7.00 1.22 -2.34
N ASN A 285 7.24 0.55 -1.20
CA ASN A 285 7.06 1.11 0.14
C ASN A 285 8.39 1.59 0.77
N GLY A 286 9.50 1.57 0.02
CA GLY A 286 10.82 2.00 0.50
C GLY A 286 10.82 3.47 0.92
N GLU A 287 11.71 3.84 1.84
CA GLU A 287 11.80 5.20 2.37
C GLU A 287 11.98 6.26 1.27
N ASN A 288 12.72 5.95 0.20
CA ASN A 288 12.93 6.83 -0.97
C ASN A 288 11.65 7.10 -1.80
N ASN A 289 10.63 6.25 -1.64
CA ASN A 289 9.37 6.40 -2.35
C ASN A 289 8.31 7.17 -1.56
N LYS A 290 8.60 7.51 -0.31
CA LYS A 290 7.69 8.31 0.52
C LYS A 290 7.61 9.75 0.01
N THR A 291 6.50 10.39 0.36
CA THR A 291 6.27 11.81 0.07
C THR A 291 7.30 12.65 0.82
N THR A 292 7.99 13.51 0.08
CA THR A 292 9.10 14.32 0.60
C THR A 292 8.97 15.76 0.10
N PHE A 293 9.60 16.71 0.79
CA PHE A 293 9.66 18.10 0.32
C PHE A 293 10.91 18.33 -0.52
N VAL A 294 10.76 19.08 -1.62
CA VAL A 294 11.85 19.48 -2.50
C VAL A 294 11.79 20.97 -2.78
N ALA A 295 12.95 21.63 -2.79
CA ALA A 295 13.05 23.07 -3.02
C ALA A 295 14.36 23.44 -3.68
N ASN A 296 14.33 24.46 -4.54
CA ASN A 296 15.50 24.95 -5.26
C ASN A 296 16.40 25.84 -4.39
N TRP A 297 15.89 26.34 -3.27
CA TRP A 297 16.64 27.11 -2.28
C TRP A 297 17.33 26.22 -1.25
N ASN A 298 17.12 24.90 -1.29
CA ASN A 298 17.92 23.94 -0.52
C ASN A 298 19.24 23.68 -1.23
N SER A 299 20.36 23.91 -0.53
CA SER A 299 21.70 23.65 -1.07
C SER A 299 21.86 22.17 -1.49
N GLY A 300 22.25 21.94 -2.74
CA GLY A 300 22.51 20.59 -3.26
C GLY A 300 21.29 19.81 -3.76
N THR A 301 20.11 20.43 -3.90
CA THR A 301 18.98 19.77 -4.55
C THR A 301 19.25 19.56 -6.04
N THR A 302 19.17 18.31 -6.48
CA THR A 302 19.43 17.84 -7.85
C THR A 302 18.16 17.31 -8.50
N ASN A 303 18.15 17.31 -9.84
CA ASN A 303 17.05 16.81 -10.66
C ASN A 303 15.70 17.47 -10.42
N LEU A 304 15.66 18.62 -9.76
CA LEU A 304 14.45 19.44 -9.65
C LEU A 304 14.18 20.14 -11.00
N PRO A 305 12.92 20.30 -11.43
CA PRO A 305 12.61 21.11 -12.60
C PRO A 305 13.20 22.52 -12.44
N SER A 306 13.82 23.05 -13.50
CA SER A 306 14.51 24.35 -13.45
C SER A 306 13.60 25.53 -13.11
N ASP A 307 12.31 25.37 -13.39
CA ASP A 307 11.28 26.35 -13.13
C ASP A 307 10.44 26.05 -11.89
N CYS A 308 10.78 25.03 -11.10
CA CYS A 308 10.18 24.71 -9.81
C CYS A 308 10.96 25.39 -8.67
N ALA A 309 10.29 26.26 -7.92
CA ALA A 309 10.83 26.88 -6.71
C ALA A 309 10.81 25.89 -5.54
N CYS A 310 9.66 25.30 -5.26
CA CYS A 310 9.48 24.32 -4.21
C CYS A 310 8.19 23.56 -4.40
N GLY A 311 8.07 22.39 -3.77
CA GLY A 311 6.85 21.60 -3.80
C GLY A 311 6.94 20.31 -3.00
N VAL A 312 5.79 19.66 -2.89
CA VAL A 312 5.66 18.31 -2.35
C VAL A 312 5.95 17.32 -3.47
N ARG A 313 6.90 16.42 -3.23
CA ARG A 313 7.35 15.39 -4.16
C ARG A 313 6.77 14.04 -3.77
N GLU A 314 6.26 13.30 -4.75
CA GLU A 314 5.54 12.03 -4.61
C GLU A 314 6.05 11.01 -5.63
N VAL A 315 6.01 9.72 -5.26
CA VAL A 315 6.25 8.59 -6.17
C VAL A 315 4.95 7.81 -6.37
N SER A 316 4.58 7.64 -7.63
CA SER A 316 3.39 6.89 -8.04
C SER A 316 3.82 5.70 -8.88
N TRP A 317 3.38 4.50 -8.48
CA TRP A 317 3.57 3.27 -9.25
C TRP A 317 2.43 3.13 -10.24
N VAL A 318 2.75 3.08 -11.54
CA VAL A 318 1.73 3.09 -12.60
C VAL A 318 1.36 1.66 -13.00
N THR A 319 2.34 0.87 -13.46
CA THR A 319 2.22 -0.57 -13.77
C THR A 319 3.62 -1.19 -13.94
N GLY A 320 3.93 -2.32 -13.30
CA GLY A 320 5.22 -3.02 -13.48
C GLY A 320 6.47 -2.11 -13.29
N PRO A 321 7.45 -2.10 -14.21
CA PRO A 321 8.68 -1.30 -14.08
C PRO A 321 8.50 0.21 -14.34
N ILE A 322 7.24 0.70 -14.41
CA ILE A 322 6.93 2.10 -14.70
C ILE A 322 6.64 2.85 -13.41
N VAL A 323 7.49 3.83 -13.12
CA VAL A 323 7.36 4.72 -11.96
C VAL A 323 7.18 6.16 -12.42
N MET A 324 6.33 6.90 -11.74
CA MET A 324 6.12 8.33 -11.97
C MET A 324 6.54 9.09 -10.72
N VAL A 325 7.24 10.20 -10.90
CA VAL A 325 7.49 11.18 -9.85
C VAL A 325 6.69 12.43 -10.16
N ARG A 326 5.99 12.93 -9.16
CA ARG A 326 5.21 14.16 -9.24
C ARG A 326 5.74 15.16 -8.23
N ILE A 327 5.78 16.43 -8.60
CA ILE A 327 6.00 17.54 -7.68
C ILE A 327 4.83 18.50 -7.83
N THR A 328 4.17 18.85 -6.73
CA THR A 328 3.12 19.88 -6.72
C THR A 328 3.59 21.06 -5.88
N GLY A 329 3.65 22.24 -6.48
CA GLY A 329 4.27 23.38 -5.84
C GLY A 329 4.23 24.68 -6.66
N TRP A 330 5.28 25.50 -6.57
CA TRP A 330 5.31 26.86 -7.12
C TRP A 330 6.46 27.09 -8.06
N THR A 331 6.23 27.90 -9.10
CA THR A 331 7.29 28.28 -10.05
C THR A 331 8.21 29.37 -9.51
N VAL A 332 9.48 29.40 -9.94
CA VAL A 332 10.50 30.37 -9.49
C VAL A 332 10.15 31.84 -9.72
N ASN A 333 9.52 32.16 -10.85
CA ASN A 333 9.47 33.54 -11.34
C ASN A 333 8.11 34.21 -11.21
N THR A 334 7.06 33.44 -10.96
CA THR A 334 5.69 33.95 -11.12
C THR A 334 4.78 33.64 -9.93
N ASN A 335 5.25 32.88 -8.94
CA ASN A 335 4.40 32.29 -7.90
C ASN A 335 3.11 31.72 -8.52
N ILE A 336 3.20 31.17 -9.74
CA ILE A 336 2.10 30.44 -10.34
C ILE A 336 2.26 29.01 -9.85
N PRO A 337 1.21 28.41 -9.27
CA PRO A 337 1.30 27.03 -8.87
C PRO A 337 1.51 26.19 -10.14
N ALA A 338 2.19 25.08 -10.00
CA ALA A 338 2.38 24.14 -11.09
C ALA A 338 2.56 22.72 -10.53
N THR A 339 2.35 21.76 -11.41
CA THR A 339 2.68 20.37 -11.16
C THR A 339 3.70 19.93 -12.17
N TRP A 340 4.78 19.32 -11.71
CA TRP A 340 5.80 18.72 -12.56
C TRP A 340 5.71 17.21 -12.46
N VAL A 341 5.79 16.55 -13.60
CA VAL A 341 5.76 15.09 -13.67
C VAL A 341 6.96 14.61 -14.45
N ASN A 342 7.60 13.55 -13.97
CA ASN A 342 8.63 12.83 -14.70
C ASN A 342 8.34 11.34 -14.59
N THR A 343 8.56 10.59 -15.66
CA THR A 343 8.22 9.16 -15.71
C THR A 343 9.46 8.37 -16.02
N TYR A 344 9.64 7.27 -15.29
CA TYR A 344 10.68 6.27 -15.48
C TYR A 344 10.10 5.10 -16.27
N VAL A 345 10.68 4.81 -17.44
CA VAL A 345 10.26 3.71 -18.32
C VAL A 345 11.51 3.10 -18.94
N ASN A 346 11.60 1.77 -18.97
CA ASN A 346 12.69 1.02 -19.62
C ASN A 346 14.10 1.50 -19.21
N GLY A 347 14.34 1.65 -17.91
CA GLY A 347 15.66 1.98 -17.40
C GLY A 347 16.01 3.48 -17.36
N LYS A 348 15.12 4.38 -17.81
CA LYS A 348 15.43 5.81 -17.95
C LYS A 348 14.28 6.75 -17.58
N TRP A 349 14.63 7.95 -17.12
CA TRP A 349 13.71 9.08 -16.94
C TRP A 349 13.43 9.77 -18.27
N LEU A 350 12.17 10.13 -18.51
CA LEU A 350 11.73 10.76 -19.74
C LEU A 350 11.84 12.30 -19.71
N GLY A 351 12.13 12.88 -18.55
CA GLY A 351 12.26 14.32 -18.35
C GLY A 351 11.01 14.94 -17.72
N TRP A 352 11.15 16.16 -17.21
CA TRP A 352 10.07 16.87 -16.54
C TRP A 352 9.10 17.47 -17.55
N SER A 353 7.81 17.18 -17.38
CA SER A 353 6.70 17.95 -17.95
C SER A 353 6.14 18.87 -16.87
N ARG A 354 5.99 20.17 -17.19
CA ARG A 354 5.30 21.12 -16.31
C ARG A 354 3.86 21.31 -16.78
N GLN A 355 2.94 21.25 -15.84
CA GLN A 355 1.59 21.75 -15.95
C GLN A 355 1.46 23.04 -15.14
N THR A 356 1.12 24.14 -15.80
CA THR A 356 0.80 25.42 -15.14
C THR A 356 -0.70 25.51 -14.94
N TYR A 357 -1.19 25.77 -13.72
CA TYR A 357 -2.64 25.81 -13.47
C TYR A 357 -3.30 26.93 -14.30
N GLY A 358 -4.34 26.59 -15.08
CA GLY A 358 -5.23 27.57 -15.74
C GLY A 358 -5.09 27.76 -17.26
N THR A 359 -4.29 26.98 -17.99
CA THR A 359 -4.05 27.22 -19.43
C THR A 359 -4.45 26.10 -20.39
N GLY A 360 -4.93 24.95 -19.89
CA GLY A 360 -5.51 23.91 -20.75
C GLY A 360 -7.04 23.97 -20.72
N GLN A 361 -7.67 24.49 -21.78
CA GLN A 361 -9.09 24.22 -22.00
C GLN A 361 -9.26 22.73 -22.31
N LEU A 362 -10.11 22.03 -21.55
CA LEU A 362 -10.49 20.66 -21.89
C LEU A 362 -11.16 20.69 -23.26
N ILE A 363 -10.60 19.94 -24.22
CA ILE A 363 -11.22 19.69 -25.51
C ILE A 363 -12.40 18.77 -25.24
N SER A 364 -13.61 19.30 -25.38
CA SER A 364 -14.87 18.57 -25.26
C SER A 364 -15.51 18.27 -26.61
N THR A 365 -15.02 18.91 -27.68
CA THR A 365 -15.55 18.79 -29.04
C THR A 365 -15.23 17.42 -29.63
N GLY A 366 -16.24 16.71 -30.15
CA GLY A 366 -16.08 15.40 -30.80
C GLY A 366 -16.12 14.20 -29.85
N ILE A 367 -16.27 14.41 -28.54
CA ILE A 367 -16.47 13.33 -27.58
C ILE A 367 -17.91 12.82 -27.70
N ASN A 368 -18.07 11.53 -27.99
CA ASN A 368 -19.38 10.88 -28.12
C ASN A 368 -19.46 9.64 -27.23
N ILE A 369 -20.63 9.42 -26.65
CA ILE A 369 -20.93 8.24 -25.81
C ILE A 369 -22.13 7.49 -26.40
N ASN A 370 -22.18 6.17 -26.18
CA ASN A 370 -23.37 5.40 -26.49
C ASN A 370 -24.56 5.86 -25.62
N SER A 371 -25.46 6.65 -26.22
CA SER A 371 -26.52 7.41 -25.56
C SER A 371 -27.60 6.58 -24.85
N ASN A 372 -27.66 5.27 -25.09
CA ASN A 372 -28.72 4.42 -24.55
C ASN A 372 -28.52 4.01 -23.09
N ARG A 373 -27.26 3.99 -22.61
CA ARG A 373 -26.92 3.52 -21.23
C ARG A 373 -26.18 4.54 -20.39
N CYS A 374 -25.54 5.51 -21.04
CA CYS A 374 -24.84 6.60 -20.38
C CYS A 374 -24.96 7.87 -21.23
N SER A 375 -24.92 9.04 -20.58
CA SER A 375 -24.80 10.34 -21.26
C SER A 375 -23.62 11.13 -20.70
N LEU A 376 -22.94 11.88 -21.57
CA LEU A 376 -21.90 12.82 -21.16
C LEU A 376 -22.60 14.05 -20.59
N VAL A 377 -22.23 14.44 -19.37
CA VAL A 377 -22.74 15.63 -18.70
C VAL A 377 -21.83 16.82 -19.00
N GLU A 378 -20.53 16.66 -18.74
CA GLU A 378 -19.50 17.67 -19.00
C GLU A 378 -18.11 17.01 -18.92
N GLY A 379 -17.08 17.72 -19.34
CA GLY A 379 -15.69 17.28 -19.27
C GLY A 379 -15.04 17.19 -20.65
N GLY A 380 -13.81 16.69 -20.67
CA GLY A 380 -13.05 16.52 -21.89
C GLY A 380 -11.68 15.91 -21.65
N TYR A 381 -10.79 16.13 -22.59
CA TYR A 381 -9.38 15.77 -22.45
C TYR A 381 -8.48 16.90 -22.93
N TYR A 382 -7.21 16.83 -22.58
CA TYR A 382 -6.17 17.56 -23.29
C TYR A 382 -4.92 16.68 -23.42
N VAL A 383 -4.10 16.96 -24.42
CA VAL A 383 -2.85 16.25 -24.64
C VAL A 383 -1.68 17.19 -24.41
N GLN A 384 -0.74 16.77 -23.57
CA GLN A 384 0.52 17.47 -23.38
C GLN A 384 1.65 16.44 -23.31
N ASN A 385 2.73 16.66 -24.08
CA ASN A 385 3.92 15.80 -24.06
C ASN A 385 3.61 14.29 -24.23
N LYS A 386 2.70 13.95 -25.16
CA LYS A 386 2.21 12.58 -25.41
C LYS A 386 1.48 11.92 -24.23
N MET A 387 1.06 12.70 -23.23
CA MET A 387 0.14 12.26 -22.19
C MET A 387 -1.22 12.89 -22.45
N ALA A 388 -2.26 12.06 -22.52
CA ALA A 388 -3.64 12.50 -22.52
C ALA A 388 -4.17 12.47 -21.09
N HIS A 389 -4.71 13.61 -20.66
CA HIS A 389 -5.36 13.80 -19.37
C HIS A 389 -6.86 13.81 -19.60
N ILE A 390 -7.60 12.87 -18.99
CA ILE A 390 -9.05 12.76 -19.15
C ILE A 390 -9.75 13.18 -17.86
N GLN A 391 -10.81 13.97 -18.01
CA GLN A 391 -11.77 14.20 -16.94
C GLN A 391 -13.19 14.31 -17.52
N LEU A 392 -14.06 13.35 -17.20
CA LEU A 392 -15.44 13.30 -17.70
C LEU A 392 -16.41 13.13 -16.55
N LYS A 393 -17.53 13.82 -16.61
CA LYS A 393 -18.71 13.55 -15.80
C LYS A 393 -19.74 12.86 -16.69
N ILE A 394 -20.13 11.65 -16.32
CA ILE A 394 -21.13 10.86 -17.04
C ILE A 394 -22.34 10.59 -16.13
N LYS A 395 -23.53 10.49 -16.73
CA LYS A 395 -24.75 10.05 -16.07
C LYS A 395 -25.11 8.66 -16.58
N ILE A 396 -25.35 7.72 -15.68
CA ILE A 396 -25.82 6.38 -16.01
C ILE A 396 -27.33 6.43 -16.19
N THR A 397 -27.87 5.96 -17.32
CA THR A 397 -29.31 6.01 -17.62
C THR A 397 -30.03 4.71 -17.28
N SER A 398 -29.30 3.58 -17.24
CA SER A 398 -29.81 2.25 -16.88
C SER A 398 -28.79 1.52 -16.01
N ASP A 399 -29.23 0.70 -15.06
CA ASP A 399 -28.33 -0.03 -14.16
C ASP A 399 -27.31 -0.87 -14.96
N LEU A 400 -26.05 -0.77 -14.57
CA LEU A 400 -24.96 -1.57 -15.11
C LEU A 400 -24.51 -2.54 -14.02
N GLY A 401 -24.77 -3.84 -14.23
CA GLY A 401 -24.45 -4.89 -13.25
C GLY A 401 -22.94 -5.05 -13.00
N SER A 402 -22.61 -5.96 -12.08
CA SER A 402 -21.23 -6.44 -11.91
C SER A 402 -20.91 -7.44 -13.04
N LYS A 403 -19.70 -7.31 -13.62
CA LYS A 403 -19.14 -8.07 -14.76
C LYS A 403 -19.46 -7.50 -16.16
N ASN A 404 -18.42 -6.99 -16.80
CA ASN A 404 -18.22 -6.86 -18.26
C ASN A 404 -19.34 -6.20 -19.07
N TYR A 405 -19.78 -5.00 -18.68
CA TYR A 405 -20.56 -4.13 -19.55
C TYR A 405 -19.63 -3.26 -20.38
N TRP A 406 -20.01 -2.97 -21.64
CA TRP A 406 -19.17 -2.24 -22.59
C TRP A 406 -19.84 -0.88 -22.88
N VAL A 407 -19.39 0.18 -22.21
CA VAL A 407 -19.75 1.55 -22.58
C VAL A 407 -18.58 2.16 -23.33
N MET A 408 -18.83 2.46 -24.60
CA MET A 408 -17.84 3.01 -25.51
C MET A 408 -17.95 4.54 -25.52
N LEU A 409 -16.86 5.21 -25.13
CA LEU A 409 -16.67 6.65 -25.37
C LEU A 409 -15.66 6.84 -26.49
N ARG A 410 -15.98 7.70 -27.46
CA ARG A 410 -15.17 8.00 -28.64
C ARG A 410 -14.70 9.45 -28.61
N GLY A 411 -13.66 9.76 -29.39
CA GLY A 411 -13.16 11.12 -29.60
C GLY A 411 -11.89 11.47 -28.83
N PHE A 412 -11.32 10.50 -28.10
CA PHE A 412 -10.04 10.67 -27.40
C PHE A 412 -8.84 10.41 -28.31
N PRO A 413 -7.64 10.90 -27.98
CA PRO A 413 -6.40 10.49 -28.62
C PRO A 413 -6.20 8.96 -28.53
N GLN A 414 -5.65 8.33 -29.56
CA GLN A 414 -5.36 6.90 -29.51
C GLN A 414 -4.34 6.60 -28.41
N PRO A 415 -4.58 5.66 -27.48
CA PRO A 415 -3.57 5.27 -26.52
C PRO A 415 -2.46 4.47 -27.20
N LYS A 416 -1.22 4.64 -26.74
CA LYS A 416 -0.06 3.86 -27.20
C LYS A 416 -0.18 2.38 -26.82
N PHE A 417 -0.77 2.12 -25.65
CA PHE A 417 -1.06 0.81 -25.04
C PHE A 417 -2.30 0.94 -24.16
N ALA A 418 -3.00 -0.16 -23.86
CA ALA A 418 -4.16 -0.14 -22.97
C ALA A 418 -3.79 0.42 -21.59
N ALA A 419 -4.61 1.32 -21.04
CA ALA A 419 -4.35 1.99 -19.78
C ALA A 419 -5.59 2.05 -18.88
N ALA A 420 -5.39 1.91 -17.58
CA ALA A 420 -6.48 1.99 -16.60
C ALA A 420 -6.83 3.44 -16.27
N LEU A 421 -8.12 3.70 -16.09
CA LEU A 421 -8.71 4.96 -15.65
C LEU A 421 -9.56 4.69 -14.40
N ALA A 422 -9.72 5.70 -13.55
CA ALA A 422 -10.57 5.60 -12.37
C ALA A 422 -11.98 6.09 -12.69
N ILE A 423 -13.01 5.41 -12.17
CA ILE A 423 -14.38 5.93 -12.15
C ILE A 423 -14.92 6.01 -10.71
N THR A 424 -15.42 7.18 -10.32
CA THR A 424 -15.87 7.46 -8.94
C THR A 424 -17.26 8.07 -8.93
N LYS A 425 -18.13 7.66 -8.00
CA LYS A 425 -19.47 8.25 -7.83
C LYS A 425 -19.38 9.74 -7.45
N TYR A 426 -20.10 10.60 -8.18
CA TYR A 426 -20.14 12.04 -7.92
C TYR A 426 -21.05 12.35 -6.72
N LYS A 427 -20.51 13.02 -5.69
CA LYS A 427 -21.19 13.39 -4.42
C LYS A 427 -21.73 12.22 -3.57
N GLY A 428 -21.26 11.00 -3.78
CA GLY A 428 -21.56 9.83 -2.91
C GLY A 428 -20.31 9.29 -2.21
N SER A 429 -20.49 8.44 -1.20
CA SER A 429 -19.38 7.71 -0.59
C SER A 429 -18.65 6.84 -1.63
N SER A 430 -17.35 6.76 -1.44
CA SER A 430 -16.31 6.21 -2.32
C SER A 430 -16.55 4.77 -2.75
N THR A 431 -16.85 4.59 -4.02
CA THR A 431 -16.66 3.33 -4.76
C THR A 431 -15.91 3.70 -6.04
N ALA A 432 -14.65 3.28 -6.12
CA ALA A 432 -13.84 3.37 -7.33
C ALA A 432 -14.05 2.08 -8.12
N VAL A 433 -14.61 2.17 -9.32
CA VAL A 433 -14.68 1.03 -10.24
C VAL A 433 -13.55 1.19 -11.26
N GLY A 434 -13.01 0.09 -11.78
CA GLY A 434 -12.03 0.16 -12.87
C GLY A 434 -12.69 0.67 -14.16
N ALA A 435 -11.99 1.48 -14.94
CA ALA A 435 -12.28 1.71 -16.35
C ALA A 435 -10.97 1.57 -17.13
N TYR A 436 -11.01 1.37 -18.44
CA TYR A 436 -9.78 1.38 -19.23
C TYR A 436 -9.98 2.05 -20.59
N VAL A 437 -8.88 2.57 -21.12
CA VAL A 437 -8.79 3.06 -22.48
C VAL A 437 -8.00 2.04 -23.28
N ASP A 438 -8.53 1.63 -24.43
CA ASP A 438 -7.91 0.60 -25.25
C ASP A 438 -7.55 1.14 -26.64
N LYS A 439 -6.52 0.56 -27.23
CA LYS A 439 -6.04 0.89 -28.57
C LYS A 439 -6.89 0.17 -29.59
N THR A 440 -7.72 0.91 -30.31
CA THR A 440 -8.56 0.35 -31.37
C THR A 440 -7.87 0.40 -32.72
N THR A 441 -7.79 -0.75 -33.38
CA THR A 441 -7.28 -0.85 -34.75
C THR A 441 -8.39 -0.40 -35.71
N GLY A 442 -8.14 0.68 -36.48
CA GLY A 442 -9.04 1.13 -37.55
C GLY A 442 -9.89 2.38 -37.28
N VAL A 443 -9.71 3.10 -36.16
CA VAL A 443 -10.35 4.40 -35.92
C VAL A 443 -9.33 5.48 -35.53
N ALA A 444 -9.51 6.69 -36.05
CA ALA A 444 -8.60 7.82 -35.82
C ALA A 444 -8.61 8.36 -34.38
N SER A 445 -9.60 7.98 -33.55
CA SER A 445 -9.70 8.32 -32.13
C SER A 445 -9.79 7.07 -31.27
N GLY A 446 -9.19 7.12 -30.07
CA GLY A 446 -9.21 6.06 -29.07
C GLY A 446 -10.62 5.83 -28.51
N GLU A 447 -10.89 4.58 -28.15
CA GLU A 447 -12.14 4.19 -27.50
C GLU A 447 -11.87 3.94 -26.01
N ILE A 448 -12.57 4.68 -25.14
CA ILE A 448 -12.61 4.33 -23.73
C ILE A 448 -13.70 3.31 -23.55
N LEU A 449 -13.34 2.24 -22.84
CA LEU A 449 -14.22 1.18 -22.49
C LEU A 449 -14.37 1.11 -20.98
N ILE A 450 -15.56 1.45 -20.49
CA ILE A 450 -15.86 1.28 -19.08
C ILE A 450 -16.18 -0.19 -18.86
N THR A 451 -15.34 -0.89 -18.11
CA THR A 451 -15.63 -2.26 -17.65
C THR A 451 -15.72 -2.26 -16.15
N THR A 452 -16.91 -2.53 -15.62
CA THR A 452 -17.12 -2.63 -14.18
C THR A 452 -16.52 -3.92 -13.62
N ALA A 453 -15.19 -3.93 -13.44
CA ALA A 453 -14.48 -4.96 -12.69
C ALA A 453 -14.72 -4.70 -11.19
N GLY A 454 -15.89 -5.09 -10.70
CA GLY A 454 -16.31 -4.87 -9.31
C GLY A 454 -17.79 -4.50 -9.21
N ASP A 455 -18.06 -3.48 -8.41
CA ASP A 455 -19.41 -3.06 -8.01
C ASP A 455 -20.27 -2.54 -9.19
N PRO A 456 -21.59 -2.78 -9.15
CA PRO A 456 -22.51 -2.27 -10.16
C PRO A 456 -22.60 -0.74 -10.15
N LEU A 457 -22.82 -0.13 -11.31
CA LEU A 457 -23.11 1.31 -11.44
C LEU A 457 -24.63 1.49 -11.55
N SER A 458 -25.21 2.21 -10.59
CA SER A 458 -26.65 2.40 -10.50
C SER A 458 -27.15 3.46 -11.47
N ALA A 459 -28.33 3.23 -12.05
CA ALA A 459 -29.07 4.17 -12.89
C ALA A 459 -29.29 5.50 -12.19
N ASN A 460 -29.45 6.56 -12.98
CA ASN A 460 -29.71 7.94 -12.57
C ASN A 460 -28.63 8.58 -11.68
N ASN A 461 -27.51 7.89 -11.43
CA ASN A 461 -26.38 8.44 -10.71
C ASN A 461 -25.35 9.04 -11.67
N VAL A 462 -24.58 9.98 -11.13
CA VAL A 462 -23.50 10.67 -11.85
C VAL A 462 -22.17 10.12 -11.37
N TYR A 463 -21.25 9.88 -12.30
CA TYR A 463 -19.91 9.36 -12.04
C TYR A 463 -18.87 10.22 -12.74
N VAL A 464 -17.67 10.27 -12.17
CA VAL A 464 -16.51 10.97 -12.72
C VAL A 464 -15.51 9.94 -13.20
N ILE A 465 -15.14 10.00 -14.47
CA ILE A 465 -14.01 9.25 -15.03
C ILE A 465 -12.81 10.18 -15.06
N SER A 466 -11.68 9.73 -14.52
CA SER A 466 -10.43 10.49 -14.54
C SER A 466 -9.20 9.58 -14.63
N GLY A 467 -8.18 10.06 -15.33
CA GLY A 467 -6.90 9.37 -15.41
C GLY A 467 -6.03 9.89 -16.54
N ASP A 468 -4.81 9.37 -16.58
CA ASP A 468 -3.77 9.78 -17.51
C ASP A 468 -3.29 8.55 -18.31
N TYR A 469 -3.02 8.72 -19.60
CA TYR A 469 -2.44 7.66 -20.43
C TYR A 469 -1.53 8.21 -21.52
N VAL A 470 -0.62 7.36 -22.02
CA VAL A 470 0.30 7.71 -23.09
C VAL A 470 -0.42 7.64 -24.43
N VAL A 471 -0.36 8.71 -25.21
CA VAL A 471 -0.90 8.80 -26.57
C VAL A 471 0.07 8.13 -27.56
N ALA A 472 -0.49 7.43 -28.54
CA ALA A 472 0.21 6.73 -29.62
C ALA A 472 1.10 7.65 -30.46
#